data_AF-A0A3D1S7N6-F1
#
_entry.id   AF-A0A3D1S7N6-F1
#
_cell.length_a   1.000
_cell.length_b   1.000
_cell.length_c   1.000
_cell.angle_alpha   90.00
_cell.angle_beta   90.00
_cell.angle_gamma   90.00
#
_symmetry.space_group_name_H-M   'P 1'
#
loop_
_entity.id
_entity.type
_entity.pdbx_description
1 polymer ?
#
loop_
_entity_poly.entity_id
_entity_poly.type
_entity_poly.pdbx_seq_one_letter_code
_entity_poly.pdbx_strand_id
1 'polypeptide(L)'
;SMQRAMDETDRRRNIQIAHNKANGIVPQALNKPITDIMDIGDDSAHPASGKVRLRKIAEKEKTYQKMTATQMMAKVAELEKTMFEAARELEFEKAASLRDDIETLRREIVKIS
;
A
#
# COMPACT_ATOMS: atom_id res chain seq x y z
N SER A 1 2.16 -8.95 -32.08
CA SER A 1 0.93 -9.72 -32.29
C SER A 1 0.74 -10.64 -31.09
N MET A 2 -0.48 -10.69 -30.55
CA MET A 2 -0.87 -11.53 -29.41
C MET A 2 -0.42 -12.99 -29.56
N GLN A 3 -0.44 -13.53 -30.78
CA GLN A 3 -0.01 -14.90 -31.06
C GLN A 3 1.42 -15.18 -30.57
N ARG A 4 2.36 -14.28 -30.87
CA ARG A 4 3.77 -14.44 -30.45
C ARG A 4 3.93 -14.44 -28.92
N ALA A 5 3.08 -13.69 -28.21
CA ALA A 5 3.13 -13.65 -26.74
C ALA A 5 2.60 -14.95 -26.12
N MET A 6 1.55 -15.53 -26.73
CA MET A 6 1.02 -16.84 -26.33
C MET A 6 2.05 -17.94 -26.60
N ASP A 7 2.63 -17.98 -27.80
CA ASP A 7 3.64 -18.99 -28.17
C ASP A 7 4.88 -18.94 -27.25
N GLU A 8 5.35 -17.74 -26.89
CA GLU A 8 6.48 -17.58 -25.95
C GLU A 8 6.11 -17.99 -24.52
N THR A 9 4.86 -17.76 -24.10
CA THR A 9 4.36 -18.20 -22.79
C THR A 9 4.34 -19.72 -22.71
N ASP A 10 3.82 -20.39 -23.75
CA ASP A 10 3.76 -21.85 -23.82
C ASP A 10 5.16 -22.47 -23.88
N ARG A 11 6.07 -21.88 -24.66
CA ARG A 11 7.48 -22.31 -24.71
C ARG A 11 8.13 -22.28 -23.33
N ARG A 12 7.97 -21.19 -22.57
CA ARG A 12 8.51 -21.05 -21.20
C ARG A 12 7.88 -22.05 -20.24
N ARG A 13 6.56 -22.22 -20.31
CA ARG A 13 5.82 -23.13 -19.43
C ARG A 13 6.26 -24.58 -19.62
N ASN A 14 6.47 -25.00 -20.87
CA ASN A 14 6.94 -26.36 -21.17
C ASN A 14 8.33 -26.64 -20.58
N ILE A 15 9.26 -25.69 -20.66
CA ILE A 15 10.59 -25.79 -20.05
C ILE A 15 10.48 -25.91 -18.52
N GLN A 16 9.63 -25.09 -17.89
CA GLN A 16 9.41 -25.13 -16.44
C GLN A 16 8.82 -26.46 -15.99
N ILE A 17 7.84 -27.01 -16.70
CA ILE A 17 7.23 -28.31 -16.38
C ILE A 17 8.27 -29.44 -16.52
N ALA A 18 9.06 -29.42 -17.59
CA ALA A 18 10.11 -30.43 -17.81
C ALA A 18 11.17 -30.39 -16.71
N HIS A 19 11.64 -29.19 -16.35
CA HIS A 19 12.58 -28.98 -15.24
C HIS A 19 11.99 -29.47 -13.92
N ASN A 20 10.75 -29.10 -13.61
CA ASN A 20 10.09 -29.49 -12.37
C ASN A 20 9.90 -31.00 -12.28
N LYS A 21 9.50 -31.65 -13.38
CA LYS A 21 9.36 -33.11 -13.44
C LYS A 21 10.69 -33.83 -13.29
N ALA A 22 11.75 -33.32 -13.94
CA ALA A 22 13.10 -33.90 -13.83
C ALA A 22 13.67 -33.79 -12.41
N ASN A 23 13.33 -32.74 -11.68
CA ASN A 23 13.84 -32.47 -10.32
C ASN A 23 12.85 -32.82 -9.19
N GLY A 24 11.68 -33.38 -9.50
CA GLY A 24 10.65 -33.68 -8.49
C GLY A 24 10.09 -32.45 -7.78
N ILE A 25 10.13 -31.26 -8.39
CA ILE A 25 9.67 -30.00 -7.79
C ILE A 25 8.15 -29.88 -7.96
N VAL A 26 7.44 -29.72 -6.84
CA VAL A 26 6.02 -29.38 -6.84
C VAL A 26 5.88 -27.86 -6.74
N PRO A 27 5.28 -27.17 -7.74
CA PRO A 27 5.04 -25.74 -7.65
C PRO A 27 4.14 -25.39 -6.46
N GLN A 28 4.57 -24.45 -5.63
CA GLN A 28 3.80 -23.94 -4.50
C GLN A 28 3.62 -22.43 -4.63
N ALA A 29 2.52 -21.90 -4.08
CA ALA A 29 2.32 -20.47 -3.98
C ALA A 29 3.38 -19.85 -3.04
N LEU A 30 3.93 -18.70 -3.42
CA LEU A 30 4.82 -17.95 -2.54
C LEU A 30 4.04 -17.45 -1.32
N ASN A 31 4.34 -17.98 -0.14
CA ASN A 31 3.80 -17.48 1.12
C ASN A 31 4.87 -16.61 1.82
N LYS A 32 5.18 -15.44 1.24
CA LYS A 32 6.11 -14.48 1.86
C LYS A 32 5.31 -13.33 2.46
N PRO A 33 5.43 -13.04 3.77
CA PRO A 33 4.79 -11.88 4.35
C PRO A 33 5.35 -10.60 3.70
N ILE A 34 4.47 -9.64 3.42
CA ILE A 34 4.88 -8.31 2.97
C ILE A 34 5.44 -7.60 4.21
N THR A 35 6.76 -7.61 4.35
CA THR A 35 7.46 -6.81 5.35
C THR A 35 7.47 -5.36 4.89
N ASP A 36 7.06 -4.44 5.75
CA ASP A 36 7.18 -3.01 5.49
C ASP A 36 8.67 -2.66 5.36
N ILE A 37 9.03 -1.92 4.31
CA ILE A 37 10.43 -1.56 4.03
C ILE A 37 11.01 -0.66 5.13
N MET A 38 10.13 0.01 5.88
CA MET A 38 10.49 0.83 7.04
C MET A 38 10.96 0.01 8.26
N ASP A 39 10.71 -1.30 8.26
CA ASP A 39 11.10 -2.24 9.33
C ASP A 39 12.47 -2.89 9.04
N ILE A 40 13.06 -2.62 7.87
CA ILE A 40 14.38 -3.12 7.45
C ILE A 40 15.45 -2.24 8.10
N GLY A 41 15.62 -2.39 9.41
CA GLY A 41 16.61 -1.63 10.18
C GLY A 41 16.70 -2.06 11.65
N ASP A 42 15.69 -2.78 12.15
CA ASP A 42 15.71 -3.36 13.47
C ASP A 42 15.76 -4.88 13.35
N ASP A 43 16.94 -5.47 13.59
CA ASP A 43 17.15 -6.92 13.64
C ASP A 43 16.41 -7.60 14.82
N SER A 44 15.59 -6.85 15.57
CA SER A 44 14.75 -7.41 16.61
C SER A 44 13.36 -7.77 16.04
N ALA A 45 13.15 -9.07 15.88
CA ALA A 45 11.82 -9.64 15.67
C ALA A 45 10.86 -9.12 16.76
N HIS A 46 10.01 -8.16 16.41
CA HIS A 46 8.93 -7.68 17.26
C HIS A 46 7.58 -8.12 16.67
N PRO A 47 6.83 -9.00 17.36
CA PRO A 47 5.47 -9.30 16.95
C PRO A 47 4.63 -8.04 17.16
N ALA A 48 4.02 -7.58 16.06
CA ALA A 48 2.92 -6.63 15.98
C ALA A 48 2.31 -6.21 17.34
N SER A 49 2.88 -5.21 18.01
CA SER A 49 2.25 -4.58 19.17
C SER A 49 2.92 -3.25 19.51
N GLY A 50 2.55 -2.21 18.77
CA GLY A 50 2.98 -0.85 19.06
C GLY A 50 1.81 0.11 18.87
N LYS A 51 0.92 0.16 19.86
CA LYS A 51 -0.19 1.12 19.95
C LYS A 51 0.38 2.54 19.88
N VAL A 52 0.48 3.12 18.68
CA VAL A 52 0.87 4.51 18.48
C VAL A 52 -0.12 5.35 19.26
N ARG A 53 0.34 6.03 20.32
CA ARG A 53 -0.47 6.94 21.10
C ARG A 53 -0.91 8.09 20.18
N LEU A 54 -2.13 7.99 19.66
CA LEU A 54 -2.79 9.04 18.89
C LEU A 54 -3.04 10.25 19.81
N ARG A 55 -2.03 11.12 19.95
CA ARG A 55 -2.21 12.45 20.51
C ARG A 55 -2.76 13.35 19.41
N LYS A 56 -3.96 13.92 19.65
CA LYS A 56 -4.65 15.00 18.91
C LYS A 56 -5.43 14.64 17.63
N ILE A 57 -6.36 13.68 17.68
CA ILE A 57 -7.38 13.53 16.62
C ILE A 57 -8.64 14.39 16.87
N ALA A 58 -9.01 14.61 18.13
CA ALA A 58 -10.32 15.18 18.49
C ALA A 58 -10.60 16.58 17.91
N GLU A 59 -9.56 17.38 17.59
CA GLU A 59 -9.74 18.69 16.95
C GLU A 59 -9.96 18.58 15.43
N LYS A 60 -9.30 17.62 14.75
CA LYS A 60 -9.44 17.40 13.31
C LYS A 60 -10.83 16.82 12.96
N GLU A 61 -11.34 15.85 13.73
CA GLU A 61 -12.68 15.25 13.51
C GLU A 61 -13.80 16.30 13.49
N LYS A 62 -13.80 17.26 14.42
CA LYS A 62 -14.83 18.32 14.47
C LYS A 62 -14.80 19.25 13.26
N THR A 63 -13.64 19.36 12.60
CA THR A 63 -13.47 20.22 11.42
C THR A 63 -14.01 19.53 10.17
N TYR A 64 -13.78 18.22 10.05
CA TYR A 64 -14.29 17.42 8.93
C TYR A 64 -15.81 17.22 8.97
N GLN A 65 -16.43 17.11 10.14
CA GLN A 65 -17.90 17.00 10.26
C GLN A 65 -18.68 18.20 9.67
N LYS A 66 -18.03 19.36 9.48
CA LYS A 66 -18.66 20.55 8.88
C LYS A 66 -18.52 20.62 7.36
N MET A 67 -17.70 19.76 6.75
CA MET A 67 -17.47 19.76 5.31
C MET A 67 -18.45 18.81 4.61
N THR A 68 -18.87 19.16 3.39
CA THR A 68 -19.64 18.22 2.56
C THR A 68 -18.73 17.10 2.04
N ALA A 69 -19.30 15.94 1.69
CA ALA A 69 -18.52 14.85 1.08
C ALA A 69 -17.73 15.29 -0.16
N THR A 70 -18.29 16.20 -0.96
CA THR A 70 -17.62 16.81 -2.11
C THR A 70 -16.40 17.66 -1.73
N GLN A 71 -16.49 18.43 -0.65
CA GLN A 71 -15.35 19.23 -0.16
C GLN A 71 -14.25 18.34 0.42
N MET A 72 -14.60 17.27 1.12
CA MET A 72 -13.62 16.29 1.61
C MET A 72 -12.90 15.59 0.46
N MET A 73 -13.61 15.19 -0.60
CA MET A 73 -12.99 14.60 -1.79
C MET A 73 -12.02 15.56 -2.47
N ALA A 74 -12.38 16.84 -2.58
CA ALA A 74 -11.47 17.85 -3.14
C ALA A 74 -10.21 18.01 -2.28
N LYS A 75 -10.35 17.98 -0.95
CA LYS A 75 -9.20 18.06 -0.04
C LYS A 75 -8.30 16.83 -0.12
N VAL A 76 -8.88 15.64 -0.26
CA VAL A 76 -8.13 14.39 -0.48
C VAL A 76 -7.28 14.51 -1.74
N ALA A 77 -7.83 15.00 -2.86
CA ALA A 77 -7.07 15.16 -4.10
C ALA A 77 -5.89 16.14 -3.95
N GLU A 78 -6.07 17.23 -3.19
CA GLU A 78 -4.99 18.18 -2.88
C GLU A 78 -3.89 17.53 -2.03
N LEU A 79 -4.26 16.79 -0.98
CA LEU A 79 -3.30 16.09 -0.10
C LEU A 79 -2.57 14.96 -0.84
N GLU A 80 -3.22 14.26 -1.75
CA GLU A 80 -2.57 13.24 -2.58
C GLU A 80 -1.49 13.87 -3.44
N LYS A 81 -1.76 15.02 -4.07
CA LYS A 81 -0.77 15.74 -4.86
C LYS A 81 0.46 16.13 -4.04
N THR A 82 0.26 16.68 -2.84
CA THR A 82 1.38 17.07 -1.95
C THR A 82 2.12 15.86 -1.41
N MET A 83 1.44 14.75 -1.15
CA MET A 83 2.06 13.47 -0.77
C MET A 83 2.99 12.96 -1.88
N PHE A 84 2.53 12.99 -3.14
CA PHE A 84 3.36 12.58 -4.28
C PHE A 84 4.52 13.53 -4.56
N GLU A 85 4.38 14.83 -4.27
CA GLU A 85 5.48 15.80 -4.30
C GLU A 85 6.53 15.46 -3.23
N ALA A 86 6.11 15.28 -1.98
CA ALA A 86 7.01 14.88 -0.88
C ALA A 86 7.72 13.55 -1.18
N ALA A 87 7.02 12.57 -1.75
CA ALA A 87 7.63 11.30 -2.16
C ALA A 87 8.66 11.47 -3.28
N ARG A 88 8.45 12.39 -4.23
CA ARG A 88 9.43 12.73 -5.27
C ARG A 88 10.67 13.42 -4.71
N GLU A 89 10.50 14.22 -3.67
CA GLU A 89 11.58 14.90 -2.96
C GLU A 89 12.28 14.02 -1.93
N LEU A 90 11.89 12.73 -1.83
CA LEU A 90 12.40 11.75 -0.86
C LEU A 90 12.09 12.11 0.62
N GLU A 91 11.11 12.99 0.85
CA GLU A 91 10.58 13.34 2.18
C GLU A 91 9.56 12.30 2.66
N PHE A 92 10.01 11.07 2.90
CA PHE A 92 9.12 9.94 3.20
C PHE A 92 8.31 10.08 4.50
N GLU A 93 8.87 10.71 5.53
CA GLU A 93 8.15 10.94 6.79
C GLU A 93 6.91 11.83 6.59
N LYS A 94 7.07 12.88 5.79
CA LYS A 94 5.99 13.81 5.46
C LYS A 94 4.96 13.15 4.54
N ALA A 95 5.41 12.38 3.55
CA ALA A 95 4.52 11.59 2.71
C ALA A 95 3.70 10.58 3.53
N ALA A 96 4.31 9.92 4.53
CA ALA A 96 3.63 9.00 5.42
C ALA A 96 2.56 9.71 6.28
N SER A 97 2.90 10.88 6.86
CA SER A 97 1.91 11.66 7.62
C SER A 97 0.74 12.12 6.75
N LEU A 98 0.98 12.50 5.48
CA LEU A 98 -0.07 12.90 4.55
C LEU A 98 -0.94 11.71 4.15
N ARG A 99 -0.35 10.51 3.96
CA ARG A 99 -1.09 9.27 3.70
C ARG A 99 -2.09 8.96 4.82
N ASP A 100 -1.66 9.06 6.08
CA ASP A 100 -2.51 8.76 7.22
C ASP A 100 -3.65 9.81 7.38
N ASP A 101 -3.38 11.07 7.06
CA ASP A 101 -4.39 12.14 6.98
C ASP A 101 -5.41 11.91 5.83
N ILE A 102 -4.97 11.38 4.68
CA ILE A 102 -5.85 10.99 3.57
C ILE A 102 -6.74 9.80 3.97
N GLU A 103 -6.17 8.81 4.64
CA GLU A 103 -6.90 7.60 5.04
C GLU A 103 -7.99 7.92 6.07
N THR A 104 -7.71 8.81 7.01
CA THR A 104 -8.70 9.29 7.97
C THR A 104 -9.84 10.05 7.28
N LEU A 105 -9.54 10.95 6.34
CA LEU A 105 -10.54 11.63 5.53
C LEU A 105 -11.42 10.67 4.73
N ARG A 106 -10.82 9.66 4.08
CA ARG A 106 -11.57 8.63 3.34
C ARG A 106 -12.50 7.84 4.25
N ARG A 107 -12.05 7.48 5.47
CA ARG A 107 -12.92 6.82 6.47
C ARG A 107 -14.11 7.69 6.86
N GLU A 108 -13.92 8.99 7.05
CA GLU A 108 -15.03 9.91 7.35
C GLU A 108 -16.02 10.05 6.18
N ILE A 109 -15.54 10.11 4.94
CA ILE A 109 -16.42 10.11 3.75
C ILE A 109 -17.30 8.85 3.71
N VAL A 110 -16.71 7.68 3.99
CA VAL A 110 -17.44 6.40 4.03
C VAL A 110 -18.48 6.37 5.16
N LYS A 111 -18.23 7.01 6.30
CA LYS A 111 -19.22 7.12 7.40
C LYS A 111 -20.39 8.04 7.06
N ILE A 112 -20.19 8.99 6.14
CA ILE A 112 -21.20 9.99 5.75
C ILE A 112 -22.07 9.52 4.58
N SER A 113 -21.54 8.63 3.72
CA SER A 113 -22.32 7.94 2.67
C SER A 113 -23.22 6.86 3.24
#